data_AF-A0A364L8S7-F1
#
_entry.id   AF-A0A364L8S7-F1
#
_cell.length_a   1.000
_cell.length_b   1.000
_cell.length_c   1.000
_cell.angle_alpha   90.00
_cell.angle_beta   90.00
_cell.angle_gamma   90.00
#
_symmetry.space_group_name_H-M   'P 1'
#
loop_
_entity.id
_entity.type
_entity.pdbx_description
1 polymer ?
#
loop_
_entity_poly.entity_id
_entity_poly.type
_entity_poly.pdbx_seq_one_letter_code
_entity_poly.pdbx_strand_id
1 'polypeptide(L)'
;MDVRLSLPVFSAIGFYLLWVLMLQNGTLDALDAVTSTGVFPTGRPLSTTYLGIPPIDGAISTLVAFTDALTNGAEGSPRLLMIEVVSTLQSASLWVIIESLRRGSGSLGLVLASFWPLMWNGFGAGVVLPLYYFFEAGKLPPKRNKNDHVSVAHAKALLPTALITLFLPVLVDLAPPLVSREPRPHNIITALFQATGLYAAVVQPLIASQLSGSATPRATTEKAVRRAYFYAGIFSSIGHIYAVSTSLLSEDPAVSFSRTFVPAMSDVVPGTSRTVFEGTLLFLKYDNLIITITSALWQWLSLKPYLNVKSRIDYVSTAFLITLSTLVLGPGGSVSFAHYLRESWIR
;
A
#
# COMPACT_ATOMS: atom_id res chain seq x y z
N MET A 1 -26.57 -7.62 -8.89
CA MET A 1 -25.72 -6.42 -8.83
C MET A 1 -24.29 -6.84 -9.15
N ASP A 2 -23.60 -6.13 -10.04
CA ASP A 2 -22.19 -6.41 -10.33
C ASP A 2 -21.35 -6.08 -9.08
N VAL A 3 -20.63 -7.08 -8.54
CA VAL A 3 -19.79 -6.93 -7.35
C VAL A 3 -18.75 -5.82 -7.54
N ARG A 4 -18.33 -5.56 -8.78
CA ARG A 4 -17.43 -4.45 -9.10
C ARG A 4 -17.98 -3.08 -8.65
N LEU A 5 -19.30 -2.88 -8.68
CA LEU A 5 -19.93 -1.61 -8.30
C LEU A 5 -19.88 -1.32 -6.79
N SER A 6 -19.53 -2.30 -5.94
CA SER A 6 -19.32 -2.03 -4.52
C SER A 6 -18.01 -1.27 -4.27
N LEU A 7 -17.04 -1.31 -5.17
CA LEU A 7 -15.72 -0.70 -4.98
C LEU A 7 -15.77 0.84 -4.87
N PRO A 8 -16.49 1.58 -5.74
CA PRO A 8 -16.69 3.03 -5.54
C PRO A 8 -17.44 3.35 -4.24
N VAL A 9 -18.35 2.47 -3.78
CA VAL A 9 -19.04 2.65 -2.50
C VAL A 9 -18.06 2.54 -1.33
N PHE A 10 -17.15 1.55 -1.37
CA PHE A 10 -16.07 1.46 -0.37
C PHE A 10 -15.11 2.65 -0.42
N SER A 11 -14.85 3.22 -1.60
CA SER A 11 -14.07 4.46 -1.73
C SER A 11 -14.77 5.64 -1.03
N ALA A 12 -16.08 5.79 -1.22
CA ALA A 12 -16.86 6.84 -0.55
C ALA A 12 -16.92 6.64 0.97
N ILE A 13 -17.10 5.38 1.42
CA ILE A 13 -17.03 5.03 2.85
C ILE A 13 -15.63 5.34 3.40
N GLY A 14 -14.58 4.96 2.68
CA GLY A 14 -13.20 5.27 3.02
C GLY A 14 -13.00 6.78 3.16
N PHE A 15 -13.45 7.58 2.19
CA PHE A 15 -13.32 9.03 2.24
C PHE A 15 -13.98 9.63 3.49
N TYR A 16 -15.18 9.15 3.82
CA TYR A 16 -15.87 9.57 5.04
C TYR A 16 -15.07 9.19 6.30
N LEU A 17 -14.70 7.91 6.45
CA LEU A 17 -14.01 7.41 7.64
C LEU A 17 -12.61 8.01 7.84
N LEU A 18 -11.94 8.38 6.74
CA LEU A 18 -10.60 8.93 6.77
C LEU A 18 -10.63 10.45 6.96
N TRP A 19 -11.25 11.19 6.03
CA TRP A 19 -11.13 12.64 5.99
C TRP A 19 -12.22 13.36 6.79
N VAL A 20 -13.48 12.93 6.69
CA VAL A 20 -14.58 13.58 7.42
C VAL A 20 -14.42 13.37 8.92
N LEU A 21 -14.03 12.17 9.36
CA LEU A 21 -13.79 11.91 10.78
C LEU A 21 -12.54 12.65 11.30
N MET A 22 -11.45 12.71 10.54
CA MET A 22 -10.27 13.50 10.92
C MET A 22 -10.58 15.01 11.04
N LEU A 23 -11.48 15.53 10.21
CA LEU A 23 -11.96 16.90 10.33
C LEU A 23 -12.79 17.07 11.61
N GLN A 24 -13.75 16.18 11.84
CA GLN A 24 -14.67 16.26 12.99
C GLN A 24 -13.98 16.11 14.35
N ASN A 25 -12.91 15.32 14.43
CA ASN A 25 -12.16 15.09 15.68
C ASN A 25 -10.97 16.05 15.88
N GLY A 26 -10.82 17.08 15.03
CA GLY A 26 -9.78 18.11 15.14
C GLY A 26 -8.37 17.65 14.77
N THR A 27 -8.21 16.47 14.18
CA THR A 27 -6.89 15.96 13.77
C THR A 27 -6.31 16.77 12.63
N LEU A 28 -7.14 17.20 11.66
CA LEU A 28 -6.68 18.04 10.56
C LEU A 28 -6.15 19.38 11.06
N ASP A 29 -6.90 20.07 11.93
CA ASP A 29 -6.45 21.34 12.52
C ASP A 29 -5.14 21.17 13.30
N ALA A 30 -4.98 20.05 14.00
CA ALA A 30 -3.76 19.75 14.73
C ALA A 30 -2.57 19.46 13.80
N LEU A 31 -2.77 18.77 12.67
CA LEU A 31 -1.73 18.58 11.65
C LEU A 31 -1.35 19.89 10.95
N ASP A 32 -2.33 20.74 10.64
CA ASP A 32 -2.10 22.08 10.08
C ASP A 32 -1.31 22.96 11.04
N ALA A 33 -1.57 22.87 12.34
CA ALA A 33 -0.77 23.54 13.36
C ALA A 33 0.68 23.03 13.39
N VAL A 34 0.90 21.71 13.30
CA VAL A 34 2.25 21.13 13.27
C VAL A 34 3.02 21.54 12.01
N THR A 35 2.38 21.51 10.84
CA THR A 35 3.04 21.85 9.57
C THR A 35 3.33 23.34 9.45
N SER A 36 2.47 24.21 10.00
CA SER A 36 2.70 25.66 10.03
C SER A 36 3.77 26.09 11.04
N THR A 37 3.82 25.46 12.20
CA THR A 37 4.81 25.79 13.25
C THR A 37 6.14 25.07 13.09
N GLY A 38 6.15 23.94 12.37
CA GLY A 38 7.32 23.07 12.22
C GLY A 38 7.67 22.31 13.50
N VAL A 39 6.75 22.20 14.47
CA VAL A 39 7.00 21.53 15.76
C VAL A 39 5.73 20.78 16.21
N PHE A 40 5.90 19.52 16.62
CA PHE A 40 4.83 18.74 17.24
C PHE A 40 4.50 19.25 18.64
N PRO A 41 3.28 19.00 19.18
CA PRO A 41 2.94 19.36 20.56
C PRO A 41 3.87 18.75 21.63
N THR A 42 4.61 17.69 21.28
CA THR A 42 5.63 17.05 22.12
C THR A 42 6.98 17.79 22.12
N GLY A 43 7.13 18.86 21.34
CA GLY A 43 8.38 19.59 21.13
C GLY A 43 9.29 18.97 20.06
N ARG A 44 8.91 17.84 19.45
CA ARG A 44 9.67 17.23 18.36
C ARG A 44 9.62 18.14 17.12
N PRO A 45 10.76 18.51 16.51
CA PRO A 45 10.76 19.36 15.32
C PRO A 45 10.34 18.58 14.07
N LEU A 46 9.74 19.29 13.11
CA LEU A 46 9.33 18.82 11.80
C LEU A 46 9.98 19.70 10.72
N SER A 47 10.50 19.06 9.66
CA SER A 47 11.01 19.77 8.49
C SER A 47 9.85 20.33 7.65
N THR A 48 9.89 21.63 7.33
CA THR A 48 8.85 22.32 6.54
C THR A 48 9.31 22.73 5.14
N THR A 49 10.57 22.49 4.80
CA THR A 49 11.14 22.78 3.49
C THR A 49 11.92 21.57 3.00
N TYR A 50 11.56 21.08 1.80
CA TYR A 50 12.19 19.92 1.18
C TYR A 50 12.75 20.28 -0.19
N LEU A 51 11.91 20.86 -1.06
CA LEU A 51 12.26 21.25 -2.42
C LEU A 51 12.35 22.78 -2.58
N GLY A 52 11.87 23.56 -1.61
CA GLY A 52 11.81 25.02 -1.69
C GLY A 52 10.63 25.54 -2.51
N ILE A 53 9.64 24.70 -2.79
CA ILE A 53 8.43 25.05 -3.55
C ILE A 53 7.23 25.00 -2.60
N PRO A 54 6.71 26.13 -2.12
CA PRO A 54 5.78 26.18 -0.98
C PRO A 54 4.57 25.23 -1.05
N PRO A 55 3.80 25.15 -2.15
CA PRO A 55 2.65 24.23 -2.19
C PRO A 55 3.07 22.75 -2.17
N ILE A 56 4.24 22.42 -2.72
CA ILE A 56 4.75 21.05 -2.72
C ILE A 56 5.32 20.70 -1.34
N ASP A 57 6.07 21.63 -0.75
CA ASP A 57 6.62 21.46 0.59
C ASP A 57 5.51 21.33 1.63
N GLY A 58 4.43 22.11 1.55
CA GLY A 58 3.27 21.96 2.44
C GLY A 58 2.61 20.58 2.35
N ALA A 59 2.46 20.04 1.13
CA ALA A 59 1.93 18.69 0.93
C ALA A 59 2.87 17.62 1.51
N ILE A 60 4.18 17.72 1.24
CA ILE A 60 5.18 16.79 1.78
C ILE A 60 5.22 16.87 3.31
N SER A 61 5.24 18.08 3.89
CA SER A 61 5.24 18.29 5.34
C SER A 61 4.03 17.66 6.01
N THR A 62 2.85 17.75 5.40
CA THR A 62 1.63 17.11 5.92
C THR A 62 1.78 15.59 5.96
N LEU A 63 2.28 14.99 4.87
CA LEU A 63 2.52 13.55 4.80
C LEU A 63 3.60 13.07 5.77
N VAL A 64 4.66 13.87 5.94
CA VAL A 64 5.73 13.58 6.88
C VAL A 64 5.26 13.75 8.31
N ALA A 65 4.45 14.78 8.62
CA ALA A 65 3.85 14.96 9.94
C ALA A 65 2.96 13.77 10.32
N PHE A 66 2.10 13.36 9.39
CA PHE A 66 1.23 12.20 9.54
C PHE A 66 2.05 10.93 9.83
N THR A 67 3.08 10.69 9.03
CA THR A 67 3.87 9.45 9.10
C THR A 67 4.81 9.44 10.32
N ASP A 68 5.51 10.55 10.61
CA ASP A 68 6.43 10.65 11.78
C ASP A 68 5.66 10.40 13.08
N ALA A 69 4.42 10.89 13.20
CA ALA A 69 3.57 10.59 14.35
C ALA A 69 3.41 9.07 14.60
N LEU A 70 3.45 8.25 13.54
CA LEU A 70 3.24 6.81 13.62
C LEU A 70 4.55 5.99 13.65
N THR A 71 5.66 6.56 13.19
CA THR A 71 6.90 5.82 12.92
C THR A 71 8.12 6.34 13.68
N ASN A 72 8.00 7.43 14.46
CA ASN A 72 9.12 7.99 15.23
C ASN A 72 9.63 7.11 16.39
N GLY A 73 8.97 5.99 16.66
CA GLY A 73 9.38 5.01 17.66
C GLY A 73 8.89 5.28 19.09
N ALA A 74 8.01 6.27 19.30
CA ALA A 74 7.46 6.58 20.62
C ALA A 74 6.53 5.47 21.16
N GLU A 75 5.77 4.80 20.29
CA GLU A 75 4.85 3.71 20.67
C GLU A 75 4.90 2.57 19.65
N GLY A 76 4.75 1.33 20.14
CA GLY A 76 4.86 0.12 19.30
C GLY A 76 3.68 -0.11 18.36
N SER A 77 2.44 0.03 18.86
CA SER A 77 1.22 -0.29 18.09
C SER A 77 1.07 0.48 16.76
N PRO A 78 1.20 1.81 16.71
CA PRO A 78 1.08 2.55 15.45
C PRO A 78 2.10 2.10 14.40
N ARG A 79 3.34 1.82 14.84
CA ARG A 79 4.39 1.34 13.95
C ARG A 79 4.06 -0.05 13.39
N LEU A 80 3.49 -0.95 14.18
CA LEU A 80 3.04 -2.27 13.69
C LEU A 80 1.95 -2.12 12.62
N LEU A 81 0.98 -1.21 12.83
CA LEU A 81 -0.05 -0.95 11.83
C LEU A 81 0.52 -0.31 10.56
N MET A 82 1.49 0.60 10.68
CA MET A 82 2.23 1.13 9.53
C MET A 82 2.91 0.01 8.74
N ILE A 83 3.62 -0.90 9.39
CA ILE A 83 4.26 -2.07 8.74
C ILE A 83 3.25 -2.86 7.91
N GLU A 84 2.08 -3.17 8.48
CA GLU A 84 1.00 -3.86 7.77
C GLU A 84 0.57 -3.09 6.51
N VAL A 85 0.21 -1.82 6.67
CA VAL A 85 -0.34 -1.00 5.59
C VAL A 85 0.71 -0.78 4.50
N VAL A 86 1.89 -0.27 4.82
CA VAL A 86 2.87 0.04 3.77
C VAL A 86 3.45 -1.21 3.12
N SER A 87 3.57 -2.35 3.82
CA SER A 87 3.99 -3.59 3.16
C SER A 87 2.99 -4.02 2.09
N THR A 88 1.69 -3.83 2.35
CA THR A 88 0.62 -4.00 1.37
C THR A 88 0.72 -3.00 0.22
N LEU A 89 0.92 -1.71 0.52
CA LEU A 89 0.98 -0.66 -0.50
C LEU A 89 2.21 -0.74 -1.42
N GLN A 90 3.37 -1.16 -0.92
CA GLN A 90 4.53 -1.39 -1.78
C GLN A 90 4.32 -2.57 -2.73
N SER A 91 3.68 -3.64 -2.25
CA SER A 91 3.24 -4.73 -3.12
C SER A 91 2.22 -4.22 -4.15
N ALA A 92 1.28 -3.36 -3.74
CA ALA A 92 0.30 -2.75 -4.64
C ALA A 92 0.94 -1.86 -5.72
N SER A 93 1.96 -1.06 -5.37
CA SER A 93 2.75 -0.28 -6.33
C SER A 93 3.36 -1.17 -7.40
N LEU A 94 3.86 -2.36 -7.03
CA LEU A 94 4.37 -3.31 -8.01
C LEU A 94 3.27 -3.87 -8.91
N TRP A 95 2.06 -4.13 -8.37
CA TRP A 95 0.92 -4.55 -9.21
C TRP A 95 0.59 -3.49 -10.26
N VAL A 96 0.57 -2.21 -9.87
CA VAL A 96 0.32 -1.09 -10.81
C VAL A 96 1.34 -1.09 -11.95
N ILE A 97 2.62 -1.29 -11.65
CA ILE A 97 3.68 -1.37 -12.67
C ILE A 97 3.44 -2.56 -13.60
N ILE A 98 3.18 -3.75 -13.03
CA ILE A 98 2.97 -4.97 -13.83
C ILE A 98 1.75 -4.84 -14.75
N GLU A 99 0.61 -4.36 -14.24
CA GLU A 99 -0.60 -4.21 -15.06
C GLU A 99 -0.48 -3.10 -16.10
N SER A 100 0.29 -2.05 -15.81
CA SER A 100 0.59 -1.01 -16.81
C SER A 100 1.46 -1.57 -17.94
N LEU A 101 2.53 -2.29 -17.60
CA LEU A 101 3.39 -2.95 -18.58
C LEU A 101 2.63 -3.99 -19.41
N ARG A 102 1.73 -4.76 -18.80
CA ARG A 102 0.91 -5.78 -19.49
C ARG A 102 0.07 -5.17 -20.61
N ARG A 103 -0.36 -3.92 -20.44
CA ARG A 103 -1.12 -3.15 -21.43
C ARG A 103 -0.25 -2.44 -22.46
N GLY A 104 1.05 -2.69 -22.45
CA GLY A 104 1.99 -2.08 -23.40
C GLY A 104 2.35 -0.64 -23.07
N SER A 105 2.14 -0.18 -21.81
CA SER A 105 2.60 1.15 -21.41
C SER A 105 4.12 1.29 -21.58
N GLY A 106 4.54 2.30 -22.33
CA GLY A 106 5.94 2.76 -22.35
C GLY A 106 6.30 3.56 -21.09
N SER A 107 7.50 4.15 -21.07
CA SER A 107 8.03 4.87 -19.90
C SER A 107 7.09 5.97 -19.38
N LEU A 108 6.51 6.78 -20.26
CA LEU A 108 5.53 7.81 -19.87
C LEU A 108 4.27 7.18 -19.26
N GLY A 109 3.80 6.06 -19.80
CA GLY A 109 2.64 5.35 -19.26
C GLY A 109 2.89 4.80 -17.85
N LEU A 110 4.12 4.40 -17.53
CA LEU A 110 4.49 4.00 -16.17
C LEU A 110 4.52 5.19 -15.21
N VAL A 111 5.06 6.33 -15.63
CA VAL A 111 5.04 7.57 -14.82
C VAL A 111 3.59 8.03 -14.59
N LEU A 112 2.73 7.95 -15.60
CA LEU A 112 1.30 8.24 -15.41
C LEU A 112 0.64 7.23 -14.47
N ALA A 113 1.05 5.95 -14.52
CA ALA A 113 0.54 4.94 -13.61
C ALA A 113 0.97 5.17 -12.14
N SER A 114 2.10 5.83 -11.89
CA SER A 114 2.52 6.19 -10.52
C SER A 114 1.58 7.19 -9.86
N PHE A 115 0.64 7.77 -10.60
CA PHE A 115 -0.50 8.51 -10.05
C PHE A 115 -1.19 7.71 -8.94
N TRP A 116 -1.43 6.41 -9.11
CA TRP A 116 -2.11 5.60 -8.10
C TRP A 116 -1.33 5.55 -6.77
N PRO A 117 -0.04 5.16 -6.76
CA PRO A 117 0.83 5.29 -5.59
C PRO A 117 0.85 6.66 -4.91
N LEU A 118 0.98 7.72 -5.70
CA LEU A 118 1.01 9.07 -5.16
C LEU A 118 -0.33 9.45 -4.52
N MET A 119 -1.45 9.03 -5.13
CA MET A 119 -2.77 9.30 -4.60
C MET A 119 -3.06 8.55 -3.31
N TRP A 120 -2.72 7.26 -3.19
CA TRP A 120 -3.00 6.56 -1.92
C TRP A 120 -2.10 6.98 -0.78
N ASN A 121 -0.86 7.41 -1.06
CA ASN A 121 -0.01 8.05 -0.06
C ASN A 121 -0.58 9.41 0.35
N GLY A 122 -1.12 10.18 -0.61
CA GLY A 122 -1.71 11.50 -0.37
C GLY A 122 -3.08 11.50 0.34
N PHE A 123 -3.97 10.61 -0.08
CA PHE A 123 -5.39 10.61 0.29
C PHE A 123 -5.82 9.42 1.14
N GLY A 124 -4.92 8.49 1.44
CA GLY A 124 -5.24 7.21 2.08
C GLY A 124 -5.66 6.13 1.09
N ALA A 125 -5.19 4.91 1.34
CA ALA A 125 -5.34 3.81 0.40
C ALA A 125 -6.74 3.19 0.37
N GLY A 126 -7.49 3.30 1.44
CA GLY A 126 -8.88 2.91 1.59
C GLY A 126 -9.80 3.76 0.72
N VAL A 127 -9.40 4.98 0.34
CA VAL A 127 -10.10 5.77 -0.68
C VAL A 127 -9.69 5.33 -2.08
N VAL A 128 -8.39 5.20 -2.31
CA VAL A 128 -7.82 5.13 -3.67
C VAL A 128 -7.76 3.71 -4.24
N LEU A 129 -7.39 2.70 -3.44
CA LEU A 129 -7.31 1.31 -3.90
C LEU A 129 -8.64 0.77 -4.42
N PRO A 130 -9.81 1.01 -3.78
CA PRO A 130 -11.08 0.56 -4.35
C PRO A 130 -11.34 1.18 -5.73
N LEU A 131 -11.00 2.45 -5.94
CA LEU A 131 -11.12 3.09 -7.27
C LEU A 131 -10.17 2.45 -8.27
N TYR A 132 -8.90 2.25 -7.90
CA TYR A 132 -7.94 1.53 -8.72
C TYR A 132 -8.48 0.15 -9.12
N TYR A 133 -8.93 -0.66 -8.15
CA TYR A 133 -9.53 -1.97 -8.41
C TYR A 133 -10.77 -1.89 -9.31
N PHE A 134 -11.60 -0.86 -9.16
CA PHE A 134 -12.78 -0.66 -10.00
C PHE A 134 -12.40 -0.43 -11.47
N PHE A 135 -11.39 0.40 -11.73
CA PHE A 135 -10.89 0.63 -13.08
C PHE A 135 -10.17 -0.59 -13.64
N GLU A 136 -9.39 -1.29 -12.83
CA GLU A 136 -8.68 -2.49 -13.25
C GLU A 136 -9.62 -3.66 -13.55
N ALA A 137 -10.63 -3.89 -12.71
CA ALA A 137 -11.65 -4.91 -12.94
C ALA A 137 -12.40 -4.71 -14.27
N GLY A 138 -12.63 -3.46 -14.67
CA GLY A 138 -13.26 -3.14 -15.95
C GLY A 138 -12.41 -3.43 -17.18
N LYS A 139 -11.10 -3.63 -16.99
CA LYS A 139 -10.14 -3.90 -18.06
C LYS A 139 -9.76 -5.39 -18.14
N LEU A 140 -10.22 -6.22 -17.21
CA LEU A 140 -9.97 -7.66 -17.23
C LEU A 140 -10.70 -8.26 -18.44
N PRO A 141 -9.98 -8.85 -19.41
CA PRO A 141 -10.63 -9.36 -20.59
C PRO A 141 -11.42 -10.65 -20.26
N PRO A 142 -12.60 -10.86 -20.88
CA PRO A 142 -13.39 -12.09 -20.68
C PRO A 142 -12.73 -13.33 -21.31
N LYS A 143 -11.80 -13.12 -22.26
CA LYS A 143 -10.96 -14.16 -22.87
C LYS A 143 -9.56 -13.59 -23.14
N ARG A 144 -8.54 -14.44 -23.03
CA ARG A 144 -7.13 -14.14 -23.27
C ARG A 144 -6.90 -13.23 -24.49
N ASN A 145 -6.34 -12.04 -24.28
CA ASN A 145 -5.72 -11.29 -25.37
C ASN A 145 -4.30 -11.81 -25.60
N LYS A 146 -4.03 -12.33 -26.80
CA LYS A 146 -2.70 -12.81 -27.20
C LYS A 146 -1.68 -11.69 -27.35
N ASN A 147 -2.01 -10.43 -27.07
CA ASN A 147 -1.09 -9.29 -27.11
C ASN A 147 -0.78 -8.69 -25.73
N ASP A 148 -1.46 -9.12 -24.65
CA ASP A 148 -1.28 -8.58 -23.29
C ASP A 148 -0.05 -9.22 -22.63
N HIS A 149 1.15 -8.73 -22.93
CA HIS A 149 2.41 -9.30 -22.44
C HIS A 149 3.35 -8.23 -21.93
N VAL A 150 3.98 -8.51 -20.78
CA VAL A 150 5.15 -7.76 -20.34
C VAL A 150 6.33 -8.17 -21.24
N SER A 151 7.14 -7.23 -21.72
CA SER A 151 8.35 -7.57 -22.47
C SER A 151 9.34 -8.33 -21.57
N VAL A 152 10.20 -9.18 -22.15
CA VAL A 152 11.14 -9.98 -21.33
C VAL A 152 12.05 -9.09 -20.48
N ALA A 153 12.56 -8.01 -21.08
CA ALA A 153 13.43 -7.04 -20.41
C ALA A 153 12.73 -6.42 -19.18
N HIS A 154 11.49 -5.95 -19.34
CA HIS A 154 10.72 -5.42 -18.23
C HIS A 154 10.39 -6.49 -17.20
N ALA A 155 10.02 -7.70 -17.61
CA ALA A 155 9.70 -8.79 -16.69
C ALA A 155 10.91 -9.16 -15.80
N LYS A 156 12.12 -9.19 -16.37
CA LYS A 156 13.36 -9.40 -15.60
C LYS A 156 13.69 -8.22 -14.67
N ALA A 157 13.35 -7.00 -15.07
CA ALA A 157 13.61 -5.78 -14.28
C ALA A 157 12.67 -5.61 -13.07
N LEU A 158 11.48 -6.24 -13.06
CA LEU A 158 10.46 -6.05 -12.01
C LEU A 158 11.00 -6.26 -10.60
N LEU A 159 11.68 -7.39 -10.35
CA LEU A 159 12.17 -7.72 -9.00
C LEU A 159 13.30 -6.79 -8.54
N PRO A 160 14.36 -6.54 -9.34
CA PRO A 160 15.38 -5.53 -9.01
C PRO A 160 14.77 -4.14 -8.73
N THR A 161 13.84 -3.67 -9.57
CA THR A 161 13.15 -2.40 -9.35
C THR A 161 12.41 -2.40 -8.02
N ALA A 162 11.59 -3.43 -7.76
CA ALA A 162 10.82 -3.53 -6.53
C ALA A 162 11.71 -3.53 -5.28
N LEU A 163 12.82 -4.27 -5.31
CA LEU A 163 13.77 -4.32 -4.21
C LEU A 163 14.37 -2.94 -3.91
N ILE A 164 14.85 -2.22 -4.93
CA ILE A 164 15.56 -0.95 -4.77
C ILE A 164 14.60 0.20 -4.43
N THR A 165 13.44 0.23 -5.07
CA THR A 165 12.57 1.43 -5.06
C THR A 165 11.32 1.28 -4.20
N LEU A 166 10.90 0.07 -3.86
CA LEU A 166 9.67 -0.15 -3.08
C LEU A 166 9.99 -0.78 -1.72
N PHE A 167 10.70 -1.92 -1.70
CA PHE A 167 10.91 -2.69 -0.46
C PHE A 167 12.02 -2.10 0.42
N LEU A 168 13.18 -1.79 -0.15
CA LEU A 168 14.29 -1.21 0.62
C LEU A 168 13.91 0.13 1.27
N PRO A 169 13.26 1.09 0.58
CA PRO A 169 12.86 2.35 1.20
C PRO A 169 11.92 2.15 2.39
N VAL A 170 10.96 1.22 2.31
CA VAL A 170 10.09 0.90 3.46
C VAL A 170 10.87 0.30 4.62
N LEU A 171 11.81 -0.61 4.36
CA LEU A 171 12.63 -1.18 5.42
C LEU A 171 13.51 -0.13 6.11
N VAL A 172 13.94 0.90 5.37
CA VAL A 172 14.71 2.02 5.91
C VAL A 172 13.81 2.99 6.70
N ASP A 173 12.64 3.35 6.17
CA ASP A 173 11.69 4.23 6.85
C ASP A 173 11.18 3.61 8.15
N LEU A 174 10.76 2.34 8.08
CA LEU A 174 10.26 1.56 9.20
C LEU A 174 11.32 0.69 9.87
N ALA A 175 12.59 1.10 9.85
CA ALA A 175 13.65 0.34 10.51
C ALA A 175 13.28 0.01 11.98
N PRO A 176 13.74 -1.13 12.53
CA PRO A 176 13.47 -1.52 13.91
C PRO A 176 13.77 -0.38 14.92
N PRO A 177 13.06 -0.32 16.06
CA PRO A 177 13.29 0.68 17.11
C PRO A 177 14.69 0.60 17.75
N LEU A 178 15.52 -0.36 17.32
CA LEU A 178 16.93 -0.45 17.67
C LEU A 178 17.73 0.80 17.30
N VAL A 179 17.19 1.67 16.43
CA VAL A 179 17.80 2.95 16.08
C VAL A 179 16.78 4.07 16.34
N SER A 180 16.86 4.71 17.51
CA SER A 180 16.20 6.01 17.70
C SER A 180 16.78 6.97 16.67
N ARG A 181 15.92 7.53 15.81
CA ARG A 181 16.35 8.40 14.72
C ARG A 181 16.09 9.85 15.08
N GLU A 182 17.11 10.68 14.88
CA GLU A 182 16.97 12.13 14.97
C GLU A 182 15.84 12.62 14.03
N PRO A 183 15.09 13.68 14.42
CA PRO A 183 13.92 14.13 13.67
C PRO A 183 14.20 14.44 12.21
N ARG A 184 15.27 15.17 11.91
CA ARG A 184 15.57 15.62 10.54
C ARG A 184 15.89 14.45 9.58
N PRO A 185 16.81 13.52 9.90
CA PRO A 185 16.99 12.31 9.07
C PRO A 185 15.71 11.51 8.90
N HIS A 186 14.89 11.39 9.94
CA HIS A 186 13.61 10.69 9.84
C HIS A 186 12.68 11.37 8.83
N ASN A 187 12.47 12.68 8.95
CA ASN A 187 11.62 13.46 8.04
C ASN A 187 12.07 13.36 6.58
N ILE A 188 13.38 13.38 6.29
CA ILE A 188 13.90 13.25 4.93
C ILE A 188 13.62 11.86 4.36
N ILE A 189 13.89 10.81 5.14
CA ILE A 189 13.62 9.42 4.72
C ILE A 189 12.13 9.23 4.44
N THR A 190 11.28 9.73 5.33
CA THR A 190 9.83 9.66 5.17
C THR A 190 9.37 10.43 3.94
N ALA A 191 9.92 11.63 3.66
CA ALA A 191 9.60 12.38 2.45
C ALA A 191 9.96 11.63 1.17
N LEU A 192 11.14 10.98 1.14
CA LEU A 192 11.56 10.13 0.02
C LEU A 192 10.64 8.91 -0.12
N PHE A 193 10.24 8.30 1.00
CA PHE A 193 9.32 7.19 1.03
C PHE A 193 7.97 7.52 0.34
N GLN A 194 7.45 8.74 0.50
CA GLN A 194 6.18 9.12 -0.13
C GLN A 194 6.17 9.04 -1.67
N ALA A 195 7.35 9.10 -2.30
CA ALA A 195 7.50 9.10 -3.75
C ALA A 195 7.98 7.75 -4.35
N THR A 196 8.03 6.67 -3.57
CA THR A 196 8.59 5.38 -4.02
C THR A 196 7.94 4.82 -5.28
N GLY A 197 6.62 4.97 -5.42
CA GLY A 197 5.91 4.55 -6.63
C GLY A 197 6.36 5.28 -7.91
N LEU A 198 6.69 6.57 -7.79
CA LEU A 198 7.24 7.37 -8.90
C LEU A 198 8.68 6.93 -9.20
N TYR A 199 9.51 6.70 -8.19
CA TYR A 199 10.87 6.18 -8.38
C TYR A 199 10.84 4.83 -9.09
N ALA A 200 9.94 3.93 -8.70
CA ALA A 200 9.77 2.64 -9.33
C ALA A 200 9.35 2.77 -10.81
N ALA A 201 8.44 3.69 -11.13
CA ALA A 201 8.01 3.96 -12.51
C ALA A 201 9.16 4.49 -13.41
N VAL A 202 10.08 5.28 -12.84
CA VAL A 202 11.25 5.81 -13.56
C VAL A 202 12.38 4.78 -13.66
N VAL A 203 12.67 4.04 -12.59
CA VAL A 203 13.77 3.06 -12.54
C VAL A 203 13.46 1.79 -13.33
N GLN A 204 12.18 1.39 -13.40
CA GLN A 204 11.74 0.20 -14.15
C GLN A 204 12.23 0.17 -15.62
N PRO A 205 12.01 1.21 -16.44
CA PRO A 205 12.51 1.24 -17.81
C PRO A 205 14.04 1.34 -17.89
N LEU A 206 14.71 2.00 -16.93
CA LEU A 206 16.17 2.12 -16.89
C LEU A 206 16.84 0.75 -16.66
N ILE A 207 16.35 -0.05 -15.72
CA ILE A 207 16.86 -1.40 -15.50
C ILE A 207 16.52 -2.29 -16.70
N ALA A 208 15.31 -2.17 -17.25
CA ALA A 208 14.91 -2.96 -18.41
C ALA A 208 15.79 -2.69 -19.65
N SER A 209 16.22 -1.44 -19.88
CA SER A 209 17.10 -1.13 -21.02
C SER A 209 18.46 -1.83 -20.90
N GLN A 210 18.99 -2.02 -19.68
CA GLN A 210 20.25 -2.76 -19.45
C GLN A 210 20.09 -4.28 -19.60
N LEU A 211 18.86 -4.79 -19.48
CA LEU A 211 18.54 -6.22 -19.62
C LEU A 211 18.01 -6.58 -21.01
N SER A 212 18.06 -5.64 -21.94
CA SER A 212 17.62 -5.81 -23.32
C SER A 212 18.70 -6.59 -24.09
N GLY A 213 18.54 -7.91 -24.19
CA GLY A 213 19.45 -8.79 -24.91
C GLY A 213 18.82 -10.15 -25.22
N SER A 214 18.94 -10.55 -26.50
CA SER A 214 18.47 -11.77 -27.18
C SER A 214 16.98 -12.17 -27.01
N ALA A 215 16.38 -12.61 -28.12
CA ALA A 215 15.02 -13.12 -28.15
C ALA A 215 14.88 -14.29 -27.17
N THR A 216 14.17 -14.05 -26.07
CA THR A 216 14.01 -15.01 -24.98
C THR A 216 12.60 -15.61 -25.05
N PRO A 217 12.44 -16.92 -24.78
CA PRO A 217 11.13 -17.56 -24.88
C PRO A 217 10.09 -16.90 -23.97
N ARG A 218 8.82 -16.86 -24.41
CA ARG A 218 7.67 -16.34 -23.65
C ARG A 218 7.54 -16.95 -22.24
N ALA A 219 7.91 -18.23 -22.08
CA ALA A 219 7.92 -18.92 -20.79
C ALA A 219 8.85 -18.25 -19.76
N THR A 220 9.94 -17.60 -20.21
CA THR A 220 10.88 -16.87 -19.36
C THR A 220 10.25 -15.60 -18.80
N THR A 221 9.41 -14.91 -19.58
CA THR A 221 8.65 -13.72 -19.13
C THR A 221 7.65 -14.08 -18.05
N GLU A 222 6.80 -15.08 -18.28
CA GLU A 222 5.77 -15.50 -17.32
C GLU A 222 6.41 -15.86 -15.98
N LYS A 223 7.51 -16.62 -16.01
CA LYS A 223 8.25 -17.00 -14.81
C LYS A 223 8.81 -15.79 -14.04
N ALA A 224 9.26 -14.75 -14.74
CA ALA A 224 9.80 -13.55 -14.10
C ALA A 224 8.70 -12.69 -13.46
N VAL A 225 7.57 -12.48 -14.14
CA VAL A 225 6.40 -11.79 -13.57
C VAL A 225 5.85 -12.53 -12.36
N ARG A 226 5.72 -13.86 -12.46
CA ARG A 226 5.33 -14.71 -11.33
C ARG A 226 6.29 -14.58 -10.15
N ARG A 227 7.60 -14.60 -10.38
CA ARG A 227 8.59 -14.36 -9.31
C ARG A 227 8.37 -13.01 -8.64
N ALA A 228 8.12 -11.94 -9.41
CA ALA A 228 7.86 -10.62 -8.84
C ALA A 228 6.63 -10.62 -7.92
N TYR A 229 5.50 -11.21 -8.35
CA TYR A 229 4.33 -11.37 -7.48
C TYR A 229 4.60 -12.27 -6.26
N PHE A 230 5.34 -13.36 -6.43
CA PHE A 230 5.68 -14.26 -5.32
C PHE A 230 6.48 -13.55 -4.23
N TYR A 231 7.50 -12.77 -4.60
CA TYR A 231 8.31 -12.02 -3.64
C TYR A 231 7.54 -10.84 -3.02
N ALA A 232 6.66 -10.18 -3.78
CA ALA A 232 5.73 -9.19 -3.20
C ALA A 232 4.76 -9.81 -2.20
N GLY A 233 4.32 -11.04 -2.47
CA GLY A 233 3.51 -11.85 -1.55
C GLY A 233 4.25 -12.13 -0.25
N ILE A 234 5.48 -12.64 -0.35
CA ILE A 234 6.34 -12.88 0.83
C ILE A 234 6.57 -11.59 1.61
N PHE A 235 6.94 -10.50 0.95
CA PHE A 235 7.24 -9.22 1.60
C PHE A 235 6.05 -8.71 2.42
N SER A 236 4.86 -8.67 1.83
CA SER A 236 3.66 -8.22 2.52
C SER A 236 3.19 -9.20 3.60
N SER A 237 3.27 -10.51 3.37
CA SER A 237 2.91 -11.49 4.39
C SER A 237 3.84 -11.47 5.60
N ILE A 238 5.14 -11.22 5.41
CA ILE A 238 6.06 -11.03 6.55
C ILE A 238 5.64 -9.81 7.37
N GLY A 239 5.34 -8.69 6.71
CA GLY A 239 4.85 -7.48 7.39
C GLY A 239 3.58 -7.75 8.20
N HIS A 240 2.61 -8.42 7.57
CA HIS A 240 1.34 -8.80 8.20
C HIS A 240 1.51 -9.72 9.39
N ILE A 241 2.19 -10.85 9.19
CA ILE A 241 2.42 -11.86 10.23
C ILE A 241 3.19 -11.21 11.39
N TYR A 242 4.21 -10.41 11.11
CA TYR A 242 4.95 -9.69 12.14
C TYR A 242 4.05 -8.72 12.93
N ALA A 243 3.26 -7.88 12.26
CA ALA A 243 2.38 -6.91 12.90
C ALA A 243 1.31 -7.61 13.77
N VAL A 244 0.61 -8.60 13.22
CA VAL A 244 -0.45 -9.34 13.90
C VAL A 244 0.12 -10.16 15.06
N SER A 245 1.15 -10.97 14.83
CA SER A 245 1.73 -11.81 15.89
C SER A 245 2.31 -10.96 17.03
N THR A 246 3.04 -9.88 16.72
CA THR A 246 3.56 -8.98 17.76
C THR A 246 2.42 -8.34 18.55
N SER A 247 1.35 -7.89 17.88
CA SER A 247 0.20 -7.30 18.58
C SER A 247 -0.57 -8.29 19.47
N LEU A 248 -0.54 -9.59 19.16
CA LEU A 248 -1.22 -10.64 19.91
C LEU A 248 -0.37 -11.21 21.05
N LEU A 249 0.95 -11.24 20.87
CA LEU A 249 1.88 -11.94 21.76
C LEU A 249 2.73 -10.99 22.61
N SER A 250 2.66 -9.68 22.38
CA SER A 250 3.42 -8.70 23.15
C SER A 250 3.01 -8.69 24.62
N GLU A 251 4.00 -8.62 25.50
CA GLU A 251 3.82 -8.38 26.94
C GLU A 251 3.79 -6.89 27.29
N ASP A 252 4.20 -6.00 26.36
CA ASP A 252 4.14 -4.55 26.54
C ASP A 252 2.66 -4.07 26.58
N PRO A 253 2.19 -3.46 27.68
CA PRO A 253 0.83 -2.93 27.78
C PRO A 253 0.47 -1.88 26.72
N ALA A 254 1.47 -1.20 26.14
CA ALA A 254 1.27 -0.23 25.06
C ALA A 254 1.04 -0.90 23.69
N VAL A 255 1.20 -2.22 23.60
CA VAL A 255 1.04 -2.99 22.37
C VAL A 255 -0.01 -4.08 22.57
N SER A 256 -1.15 -3.93 21.89
CA SER A 256 -2.19 -4.96 21.87
C SER A 256 -2.90 -5.00 20.53
N PHE A 257 -3.54 -6.12 20.20
CA PHE A 257 -4.31 -6.26 18.97
C PHE A 257 -5.39 -5.18 18.84
N SER A 258 -6.12 -4.88 19.92
CA SER A 258 -7.14 -3.83 19.92
C SER A 258 -6.52 -2.45 19.70
N ARG A 259 -5.42 -2.14 20.40
CA ARG A 259 -4.72 -0.86 20.23
C ARG A 259 -4.18 -0.69 18.81
N THR A 260 -3.68 -1.75 18.18
CA THR A 260 -3.13 -1.72 16.82
C THR A 260 -4.21 -1.69 15.75
N PHE A 261 -5.23 -2.54 15.80
CA PHE A 261 -6.12 -2.80 14.67
C PHE A 261 -7.58 -2.37 14.85
N VAL A 262 -8.06 -2.19 16.08
CA VAL A 262 -9.49 -1.90 16.32
C VAL A 262 -9.69 -0.37 16.40
N PRO A 263 -10.45 0.25 15.47
CA PRO A 263 -10.76 1.67 15.53
C PRO A 263 -11.65 1.99 16.75
N ALA A 264 -11.30 3.04 17.49
CA ALA A 264 -12.12 3.56 18.58
C ALA A 264 -12.11 5.08 18.52
N MET A 265 -13.26 5.69 18.22
CA MET A 265 -13.40 7.14 18.10
C MET A 265 -13.05 7.89 19.39
N SER A 266 -13.29 7.24 20.54
CA SER A 266 -13.00 7.78 21.87
C SER A 266 -11.51 7.94 22.15
N ASP A 267 -10.63 7.32 21.36
CA ASP A 267 -9.17 7.43 21.54
C ASP A 267 -8.67 8.84 21.18
N VAL A 268 -9.39 9.57 20.31
CA VAL A 268 -9.01 10.91 19.87
C VAL A 268 -9.69 11.95 20.76
N VAL A 269 -8.89 12.62 21.59
CA VAL A 269 -9.34 13.74 22.41
C VAL A 269 -8.83 15.05 21.80
N PRO A 270 -9.71 15.87 21.18
CA PRO A 270 -9.30 17.10 20.49
C PRO A 270 -8.61 18.10 21.43
N GLY A 271 -7.66 18.86 20.88
CA GLY A 271 -6.95 19.92 21.62
C GLY A 271 -5.88 19.43 22.60
N THR A 272 -5.63 18.13 22.68
CA THR A 272 -4.57 17.55 23.50
C THR A 272 -3.26 17.40 22.71
N SER A 273 -2.12 17.25 23.40
CA SER A 273 -0.84 16.97 22.75
C SER A 273 -0.81 15.63 21.99
N ARG A 274 -1.76 14.73 22.27
CA ARG A 274 -1.92 13.43 21.60
C ARG A 274 -2.87 13.48 20.39
N THR A 275 -3.54 14.60 20.12
CA THR A 275 -4.54 14.70 19.04
C THR A 275 -4.00 14.23 17.69
N VAL A 276 -2.81 14.71 17.28
CA VAL A 276 -2.18 14.28 16.03
C VAL A 276 -1.94 12.78 16.03
N PHE A 277 -1.32 12.27 17.09
CA PHE A 277 -0.93 10.87 17.21
C PHE A 277 -2.13 9.91 17.19
N GLU A 278 -3.14 10.15 18.03
CA GLU A 278 -4.33 9.30 18.10
C GLU A 278 -5.18 9.41 16.84
N GLY A 279 -5.27 10.62 16.28
CA GLY A 279 -6.02 10.91 15.06
C GLY A 279 -5.44 10.21 13.83
N THR A 280 -4.13 10.28 13.63
CA THR A 280 -3.46 9.60 12.50
C THR A 280 -3.49 8.08 12.66
N LEU A 281 -3.41 7.57 13.88
CA LEU A 281 -3.58 6.14 14.15
C LEU A 281 -5.01 5.69 13.82
N LEU A 282 -6.02 6.44 14.26
CA LEU A 282 -7.42 6.14 13.97
C LEU A 282 -7.70 6.14 12.46
N PHE A 283 -7.17 7.14 11.73
CA PHE A 283 -7.20 7.17 10.27
C PHE A 283 -6.64 5.88 9.69
N LEU A 284 -5.44 5.48 10.11
CA LEU A 284 -4.76 4.31 9.56
C LEU A 284 -5.50 3.00 9.88
N LYS A 285 -6.18 2.91 11.03
CA LYS A 285 -7.00 1.74 11.38
C LYS A 285 -8.18 1.59 10.43
N TYR A 286 -8.90 2.68 10.15
CA TYR A 286 -9.96 2.66 9.14
C TYR A 286 -9.42 2.42 7.74
N ASP A 287 -8.26 3.00 7.41
CA ASP A 287 -7.57 2.80 6.14
C ASP A 287 -7.31 1.31 5.92
N ASN A 288 -6.65 0.65 6.87
CA ASN A 288 -6.34 -0.76 6.84
C ASN A 288 -7.60 -1.66 6.72
N LEU A 289 -8.69 -1.31 7.41
CA LEU A 289 -9.94 -2.06 7.32
C LEU A 289 -10.50 -2.06 5.89
N ILE A 290 -10.54 -0.90 5.25
CA ILE A 290 -11.05 -0.77 3.88
C ILE A 290 -10.10 -1.43 2.88
N ILE A 291 -8.78 -1.25 3.04
CA ILE A 291 -7.76 -1.96 2.24
C ILE A 291 -7.99 -3.46 2.31
N THR A 292 -8.19 -4.01 3.51
CA THR A 292 -8.39 -5.45 3.73
C THR A 292 -9.61 -5.98 2.99
N ILE A 293 -10.77 -5.34 3.19
CA ILE A 293 -12.03 -5.76 2.57
C ILE A 293 -11.95 -5.67 1.05
N THR A 294 -11.45 -4.54 0.53
CA THR A 294 -11.42 -4.31 -0.92
C THR A 294 -10.35 -5.13 -1.63
N SER A 295 -9.26 -5.49 -0.96
CA SER A 295 -8.26 -6.44 -1.47
C SER A 295 -8.86 -7.83 -1.64
N ALA A 296 -9.66 -8.31 -0.70
CA ALA A 296 -10.37 -9.59 -0.83
C ALA A 296 -11.37 -9.57 -2.00
N LEU A 297 -12.12 -8.46 -2.18
CA LEU A 297 -12.99 -8.26 -3.34
C LEU A 297 -12.22 -8.23 -4.66
N TRP A 298 -11.06 -7.57 -4.68
CA TRP A 298 -10.20 -7.52 -5.85
C TRP A 298 -9.63 -8.88 -6.21
N GLN A 299 -9.24 -9.67 -5.20
CA GLN A 299 -8.82 -11.06 -5.37
C GLN A 299 -9.92 -11.87 -6.05
N TRP A 300 -11.16 -11.77 -5.56
CA TRP A 300 -12.32 -12.43 -6.16
C TRP A 300 -12.51 -12.01 -7.62
N LEU A 301 -12.58 -10.71 -7.89
CA LEU A 301 -12.79 -10.18 -9.25
C LEU A 301 -11.68 -10.59 -10.22
N SER A 302 -10.44 -10.62 -9.75
CA SER A 302 -9.26 -10.99 -10.55
C SER A 302 -9.21 -12.48 -10.90
N LEU A 303 -9.65 -13.34 -9.98
CA LEU A 303 -9.62 -14.78 -10.18
C LEU A 303 -10.88 -15.33 -10.84
N LYS A 304 -12.04 -14.72 -10.61
CA LYS A 304 -13.35 -15.20 -11.09
C LYS A 304 -13.36 -15.64 -12.57
N PRO A 305 -12.74 -14.94 -13.54
CA PRO A 305 -12.73 -15.37 -14.93
C PRO A 305 -12.06 -16.74 -15.18
N TYR A 306 -11.19 -17.18 -14.26
CA TYR A 306 -10.39 -18.40 -14.35
C TYR A 306 -10.89 -19.51 -13.43
N LEU A 307 -11.81 -19.19 -12.52
CA LEU A 307 -12.37 -20.16 -11.59
C LEU A 307 -13.59 -20.83 -12.21
N ASN A 308 -13.65 -22.16 -12.12
CA ASN A 308 -14.78 -22.95 -12.60
C ASN A 308 -15.91 -23.02 -11.55
N VAL A 309 -16.36 -21.88 -11.05
CA VAL A 309 -17.40 -21.78 -10.01
C VAL A 309 -18.76 -22.07 -10.64
N LYS A 310 -19.26 -23.30 -10.47
CA LYS A 310 -20.55 -23.73 -11.05
C LYS A 310 -21.65 -23.89 -10.01
N SER A 311 -21.28 -24.17 -8.77
CA SER A 311 -22.22 -24.43 -7.67
C SER A 311 -22.13 -23.38 -6.56
N ARG A 312 -23.15 -23.35 -5.69
CA ARG A 312 -23.14 -22.55 -4.47
C ARG A 312 -21.99 -22.95 -3.53
N ILE A 313 -21.64 -24.24 -3.49
CA ILE A 313 -20.54 -24.76 -2.67
C ILE A 313 -19.22 -24.18 -3.17
N ASP A 314 -18.96 -24.20 -4.49
CA ASP A 314 -17.74 -23.62 -5.07
C ASP A 314 -17.60 -22.13 -4.73
N TYR A 315 -18.71 -21.38 -4.76
CA TYR A 315 -18.72 -19.97 -4.42
C TYR A 315 -18.33 -19.76 -2.95
N VAL A 316 -18.98 -20.49 -2.03
CA VAL A 316 -18.72 -20.39 -0.59
C VAL A 316 -17.28 -20.83 -0.27
N SER A 317 -16.81 -21.94 -0.83
CA SER A 317 -15.44 -22.42 -0.65
C SER A 317 -14.42 -21.42 -1.17
N THR A 318 -14.64 -20.82 -2.34
CA THR A 318 -13.75 -19.79 -2.89
C THR A 318 -13.74 -18.54 -2.01
N ALA A 319 -14.90 -18.04 -1.59
CA ALA A 319 -15.00 -16.88 -0.70
C ALA A 319 -14.33 -17.14 0.66
N PHE A 320 -14.49 -18.35 1.20
CA PHE A 320 -13.83 -18.80 2.43
C PHE A 320 -12.30 -18.81 2.26
N LEU A 321 -11.79 -19.38 1.16
CA LEU A 321 -10.34 -19.43 0.89
C LEU A 321 -9.74 -18.04 0.69
N ILE A 322 -10.44 -17.14 0.00
CA ILE A 322 -10.04 -15.73 -0.15
C ILE A 322 -9.95 -15.05 1.22
N THR A 323 -11.00 -15.20 2.04
CA THR A 323 -11.05 -14.63 3.40
C THR A 323 -9.93 -15.18 4.26
N LEU A 324 -9.75 -16.50 4.29
CA LEU A 324 -8.70 -17.16 5.06
C LEU A 324 -7.31 -16.72 4.59
N SER A 325 -7.08 -16.64 3.27
CA SER A 325 -5.80 -16.16 2.73
C SER A 325 -5.54 -14.71 3.11
N THR A 326 -6.55 -13.85 3.11
CA THR A 326 -6.42 -12.43 3.50
C THR A 326 -6.12 -12.30 4.98
N LEU A 327 -6.72 -13.13 5.84
CA LEU A 327 -6.51 -13.11 7.29
C LEU A 327 -5.15 -13.69 7.72
N VAL A 328 -4.61 -14.65 6.97
CA VAL A 328 -3.34 -15.33 7.32
C VAL A 328 -2.14 -14.65 6.67
N LEU A 329 -2.28 -14.24 5.42
CA LEU A 329 -1.19 -13.69 4.59
C LEU A 329 -1.23 -12.16 4.49
N GLY A 330 -2.26 -11.53 5.04
CA GLY A 330 -2.55 -10.10 4.85
C GLY A 330 -3.15 -9.78 3.47
N PRO A 331 -3.67 -8.56 3.29
CA PRO A 331 -4.26 -8.13 2.03
C PRO A 331 -3.24 -8.06 0.88
N GLY A 332 -2.05 -7.52 1.10
CA GLY A 332 -1.01 -7.47 0.07
C GLY A 332 -0.46 -8.84 -0.29
N GLY A 333 -0.28 -9.71 0.70
CA GLY A 333 0.15 -11.09 0.50
C GLY A 333 -0.84 -11.90 -0.32
N SER A 334 -2.09 -11.93 0.13
CA SER A 334 -3.18 -12.67 -0.52
C SER A 334 -3.42 -12.25 -1.98
N VAL A 335 -3.46 -10.95 -2.27
CA VAL A 335 -3.63 -10.44 -3.63
C VAL A 335 -2.41 -10.76 -4.50
N SER A 336 -1.20 -10.63 -3.98
CA SER A 336 0.02 -10.96 -4.73
C SER A 336 0.08 -12.45 -5.09
N PHE A 337 -0.25 -13.34 -4.16
CA PHE A 337 -0.30 -14.78 -4.43
C PHE A 337 -1.45 -15.16 -5.36
N ALA A 338 -2.60 -14.47 -5.27
CA ALA A 338 -3.66 -14.64 -6.27
C ALA A 338 -3.19 -14.23 -7.67
N HIS A 339 -2.50 -13.09 -7.83
CA HIS A 339 -1.95 -12.71 -9.13
C HIS A 339 -0.89 -13.71 -9.61
N TYR A 340 -0.04 -14.22 -8.71
CA TYR A 340 0.88 -15.31 -9.03
C TYR A 340 0.18 -16.54 -9.61
N LEU A 341 -0.95 -16.95 -9.01
CA LEU A 341 -1.77 -18.07 -9.50
C LEU A 341 -2.45 -17.70 -10.82
N ARG A 342 -3.02 -16.50 -10.92
CA ARG A 342 -3.66 -15.97 -12.12
C ARG A 342 -2.72 -16.01 -13.32
N GLU A 343 -1.44 -15.64 -13.15
CA GLU A 343 -0.45 -15.75 -14.24
C GLU A 343 -0.29 -17.17 -14.77
N SER A 344 -0.49 -18.20 -13.94
CA SER A 344 -0.45 -19.60 -14.38
C SER A 344 -1.71 -20.03 -15.14
N TRP A 345 -2.80 -19.28 -15.00
CA TRP A 345 -4.11 -19.56 -15.62
C TRP A 345 -4.38 -18.73 -16.88
N ILE A 346 -3.66 -17.63 -17.10
CA ILE A 346 -3.70 -16.80 -18.33
C ILE A 346 -3.16 -17.54 -19.58
N ARG A 347 -2.83 -18.84 -19.46
CA ARG A 347 -2.06 -19.66 -20.40
C ARG A 347 -2.56 -19.73 -21.83
#